data_AF-A0A6B3H0S1-F1
#
_entry.id   AF-A0A6B3H0S1-F1
#
_cell.length_a   1.000
_cell.length_b   1.000
_cell.length_c   1.000
_cell.angle_alpha   90.00
_cell.angle_beta   90.00
_cell.angle_gamma   90.00
#
_symmetry.space_group_name_H-M   'P 1'
#
loop_
_entity.id
_entity.type
_entity.pdbx_description
1 polymer ?
#
loop_
_entity_poly.entity_id
_entity_poly.type
_entity_poly.pdbx_seq_one_letter_code
_entity_poly.pdbx_strand_id
1 'polypeptide(L)'
;ATYDGAGTNFAVFSEAAHRIELCLLHDDGSETAVELRETDAFVRHAYLPGIMPGQRYGFRVHGPYEPQNGQRCNSAKLLLDPYARAVSGKIEWGESVYGYPFGKPDARNDLDSAPHTMSS
;
A
#
# COMPACT_ATOMS: atom_id res chain seq x y z
N ALA A 1 -1.65 -2.48 11.46
CA ALA A 1 -2.02 -1.26 12.22
C ALA A 1 -2.48 -1.59 13.64
N THR A 2 -2.08 -0.79 14.66
CA THR A 2 -2.44 -0.99 16.07
C THR A 2 -2.87 0.32 16.72
N TYR A 3 -4.09 0.37 17.25
CA TYR A 3 -4.65 1.54 17.95
C TYR A 3 -4.36 1.47 19.46
N ASP A 4 -3.98 2.61 20.05
CA ASP A 4 -3.57 2.70 21.47
C ASP A 4 -4.51 3.55 22.37
N GLY A 5 -5.57 4.13 21.80
CA GLY A 5 -6.50 5.03 22.50
C GLY A 5 -6.37 6.50 22.10
N ALA A 6 -5.22 6.93 21.57
CA ALA A 6 -4.99 8.29 21.09
C ALA A 6 -4.73 8.36 19.59
N GLY A 7 -4.25 7.27 18.99
CA GLY A 7 -3.95 7.19 17.57
C GLY A 7 -3.62 5.77 17.14
N THR A 8 -3.22 5.64 15.88
CA THR A 8 -2.89 4.35 15.29
C THR A 8 -1.44 4.31 14.86
N ASN A 9 -0.71 3.29 15.30
CA ASN A 9 0.61 2.96 14.81
C ASN A 9 0.51 2.03 13.58
N PHE A 10 1.15 2.43 12.49
CA PHE A 10 1.29 1.65 11.27
C PHE A 10 2.73 1.20 11.15
N ALA A 11 2.94 -0.09 10.87
CA ALA A 11 4.26 -0.67 10.69
C ALA A 11 4.19 -1.76 9.61
N VAL A 12 5.15 -1.77 8.69
CA VAL A 12 5.25 -2.75 7.62
C VAL A 12 6.70 -3.11 7.36
N PHE A 13 6.96 -4.40 7.19
CA PHE A 13 8.29 -4.90 6.85
C PHE A 13 8.55 -4.76 5.35
N SER A 14 9.73 -4.28 4.98
CA SER A 14 10.24 -4.33 3.62
C SER A 14 11.75 -4.08 3.56
N GLU A 15 12.47 -5.04 2.98
CA GLU A 15 13.90 -4.88 2.63
C GLU A 15 14.11 -4.24 1.24
N ALA A 16 13.15 -4.38 0.32
CA ALA A 16 13.31 -3.98 -1.08
C ALA A 16 12.91 -2.53 -1.39
N ALA A 17 12.00 -1.95 -0.60
CA ALA A 17 11.46 -0.62 -0.84
C ALA A 17 12.45 0.51 -0.53
N HIS A 18 12.54 1.48 -1.42
CA HIS A 18 13.22 2.75 -1.16
C HIS A 18 12.34 3.71 -0.34
N ARG A 19 11.03 3.66 -0.55
CA ARG A 19 10.04 4.53 0.10
C ARG A 19 8.70 3.82 0.19
N ILE A 20 8.00 3.99 1.31
CA ILE A 20 6.66 3.44 1.52
C ILE A 20 5.74 4.59 1.92
N GLU A 21 4.61 4.67 1.24
CA GLU A 21 3.52 5.58 1.58
C GLU A 21 2.36 4.78 2.16
N LEU A 22 1.88 5.21 3.33
CA LEU A 22 0.60 4.84 3.90
C LEU A 22 -0.47 5.71 3.25
N CYS A 23 -1.40 5.08 2.56
CA CYS A 23 -2.49 5.74 1.85
C CYS A 23 -3.75 5.61 2.70
N LEU A 24 -4.19 6.70 3.31
CA LEU A 24 -5.46 6.77 4.03
C LEU A 24 -6.58 7.07 3.02
N LEU A 25 -7.59 6.20 2.99
CA LEU A 25 -8.71 6.31 2.05
C LEU A 25 -9.92 6.90 2.75
N HIS A 26 -10.44 7.99 2.20
CA HIS A 26 -11.60 8.70 2.74
C HIS A 26 -12.90 8.21 2.10
N ASP A 27 -14.04 8.57 2.69
CA ASP A 27 -15.36 8.18 2.18
C ASP A 27 -15.78 8.92 0.91
N ASP A 28 -15.19 10.09 0.64
CA ASP A 28 -15.38 10.85 -0.59
C ASP A 28 -14.54 10.33 -1.77
N GLY A 29 -13.77 9.25 -1.55
CA GLY A 29 -12.87 8.66 -2.54
C GLY A 29 -11.51 9.35 -2.65
N SER A 30 -11.23 10.37 -1.84
CA SER A 30 -9.91 10.99 -1.78
C SER A 30 -8.91 10.12 -1.02
N GLU A 31 -7.63 10.27 -1.38
CA GLU A 31 -6.51 9.56 -0.76
C GLU A 31 -5.57 10.58 -0.10
N THR A 32 -5.17 10.33 1.15
CA THR A 32 -4.09 11.06 1.81
C THR A 32 -2.89 10.15 1.96
N ALA A 33 -1.81 10.46 1.24
CA ALA A 33 -0.55 9.71 1.32
C ALA A 33 0.34 10.28 2.43
N VAL A 34 0.77 9.41 3.35
CA VAL A 34 1.72 9.70 4.41
C VAL A 34 2.95 8.83 4.23
N GLU A 35 4.11 9.44 4.08
CA GLU A 35 5.37 8.72 3.97
C GLU A 35 5.81 8.11 5.31
N LEU A 36 6.12 6.81 5.31
CA LEU A 36 6.73 6.14 6.46
C LEU A 36 8.24 6.38 6.46
N ARG A 37 8.66 7.46 7.13
CA ARG A 37 10.07 7.89 7.19
C ARG A 37 10.87 7.14 8.23
N GLU A 38 10.27 6.82 9.37
CA GLU A 38 10.94 6.11 10.45
C GLU A 38 11.15 4.64 10.08
N THR A 39 12.33 4.12 10.39
CA THR A 39 12.73 2.75 10.04
C THR A 39 13.54 2.15 11.18
N ASP A 40 13.06 1.02 11.71
CA ASP A 40 13.80 0.17 12.62
C ASP A 40 14.17 -1.12 11.90
N ALA A 41 15.45 -1.30 11.60
CA ALA A 41 15.97 -2.35 10.72
C ALA A 41 15.27 -2.35 9.34
N PHE A 42 14.34 -3.27 9.12
CA PHE A 42 13.58 -3.39 7.86
C PHE A 42 12.09 -3.09 8.06
N VAL A 43 11.70 -2.55 9.21
CA VAL A 43 10.31 -2.20 9.53
C VAL A 43 10.14 -0.70 9.43
N ARG A 44 9.39 -0.26 8.42
CA ARG A 44 9.00 1.14 8.26
C ARG A 44 7.73 1.40 9.03
N HIS A 45 7.68 2.50 9.76
CA HIS A 45 6.55 2.78 10.63
C HIS A 45 6.24 4.28 10.76
N ALA A 46 5.01 4.57 11.17
CA ALA A 46 4.56 5.91 11.55
C ALA A 46 3.43 5.80 12.57
N TYR A 47 3.39 6.76 13.49
CA TYR A 47 2.27 6.93 14.41
C TYR A 47 1.43 8.12 13.98
N LEU A 48 0.13 7.88 13.77
CA LEU A 48 -0.81 8.93 13.39
C LEU A 48 -1.81 9.19 14.51
N PRO A 49 -1.72 10.35 15.21
CA PRO A 49 -2.68 10.72 16.23
C PRO A 49 -4.06 10.98 15.61
N GLY A 50 -5.13 10.65 16.33
CA GLY A 50 -6.51 10.87 15.90
C GLY A 50 -7.04 9.88 14.86
N ILE A 51 -6.21 8.98 14.33
CA ILE A 51 -6.68 7.89 13.47
C ILE A 51 -7.33 6.81 14.34
N MET A 52 -8.64 6.66 14.16
CA MET A 52 -9.48 5.72 14.90
C MET A 52 -9.62 4.37 14.18
N PRO A 53 -9.96 3.29 14.91
CA PRO A 53 -10.32 2.02 14.27
C PRO A 53 -11.45 2.19 13.25
N GLY A 54 -11.33 1.52 12.10
CA GLY A 54 -12.27 1.63 10.98
C GLY A 54 -11.77 2.52 9.83
N GLN A 55 -10.67 3.27 10.04
CA GLN A 55 -10.00 3.98 8.95
C GLN A 55 -9.50 3.00 7.89
N ARG A 56 -9.99 3.14 6.66
CA ARG A 56 -9.50 2.36 5.51
C ARG A 56 -8.12 2.84 5.08
N TYR A 57 -7.24 1.91 4.78
CA TYR A 57 -5.89 2.24 4.32
C TYR A 57 -5.30 1.18 3.37
N GLY A 58 -4.19 1.56 2.75
CA GLY A 58 -3.31 0.65 2.04
C GLY A 58 -1.89 1.21 1.98
N PHE A 59 -0.98 0.49 1.32
CA PHE A 59 0.40 0.91 1.14
C PHE A 59 0.74 1.06 -0.34
N ARG A 60 1.49 2.10 -0.68
CA ARG A 60 2.17 2.23 -1.98
C ARG A 60 3.67 2.11 -1.76
N VAL A 61 4.28 1.15 -2.45
CA VAL A 61 5.69 0.80 -2.27
C VAL A 61 6.48 1.26 -3.48
N HIS A 62 7.44 2.15 -3.24
CA HIS A 62 8.39 2.64 -4.23
C HIS A 62 9.71 1.88 -4.11
N GLY A 63 10.27 1.48 -5.23
CA GLY A 63 11.51 0.73 -5.29
C GLY A 63 11.82 0.29 -6.71
N PRO A 64 12.80 -0.60 -6.89
CA PRO A 64 13.17 -1.07 -8.21
C PRO A 64 12.10 -1.99 -8.81
N TYR A 65 11.97 -1.89 -10.14
CA TYR A 65 11.13 -2.75 -10.96
C TYR A 65 12.01 -3.41 -12.02
N GLU A 66 12.56 -4.57 -11.67
CA GLU A 66 13.40 -5.41 -12.52
C GLU A 66 12.85 -6.85 -12.47
N PRO A 67 11.83 -7.17 -13.29
CA PRO A 67 11.16 -8.47 -13.28
C PRO A 67 12.12 -9.66 -13.42
N GLN A 68 13.17 -9.53 -14.22
CA GLN A 68 14.19 -10.57 -14.38
C GLN A 68 14.97 -10.88 -13.09
N ASN A 69 15.05 -9.93 -12.16
CA ASN A 69 15.71 -10.06 -10.87
C ASN A 69 14.70 -10.28 -9.72
N GLY A 70 13.41 -10.49 -10.04
CA GLY A 70 12.33 -10.66 -9.07
C GLY A 70 11.85 -9.37 -8.39
N GLN A 71 12.47 -8.23 -8.69
CA GLN A 71 12.14 -6.94 -8.09
C GLN A 71 10.93 -6.34 -8.81
N ARG A 72 9.82 -6.15 -8.10
CA ARG A 72 8.53 -5.74 -8.70
C ARG A 72 7.84 -4.62 -7.93
N CYS A 73 8.61 -3.72 -7.29
CA CYS A 73 8.03 -2.59 -6.57
C CYS A 73 7.25 -1.69 -7.55
N ASN A 74 5.99 -1.40 -7.25
CA ASN A 74 5.15 -0.56 -8.08
C ASN A 74 4.18 0.25 -7.22
N SER A 75 4.44 1.55 -7.08
CA SER A 75 3.62 2.48 -6.30
C SER A 75 2.28 2.83 -6.95
N ALA A 76 2.06 2.51 -8.22
CA ALA A 76 0.74 2.61 -8.85
C ALA A 76 -0.24 1.56 -8.28
N LYS A 77 0.27 0.50 -7.64
CA LYS A 77 -0.57 -0.55 -7.05
C LYS A 77 -0.74 -0.27 -5.56
N LEU A 78 -2.00 -0.09 -5.14
CA LEU A 78 -2.37 -0.04 -3.74
C LEU A 78 -2.30 -1.46 -3.17
N LEU A 79 -1.42 -1.65 -2.18
CA LEU A 79 -1.18 -2.92 -1.51
C LEU A 79 -1.96 -2.99 -0.20
N LEU A 80 -2.44 -4.19 0.13
CA LEU A 80 -3.00 -4.48 1.45
C LEU A 80 -1.88 -4.57 2.49
N ASP A 81 -2.21 -4.24 3.73
CA ASP A 81 -1.35 -4.53 4.87
C ASP A 81 -1.27 -6.05 5.04
N PRO A 82 -0.07 -6.67 4.98
CA PRO A 82 0.08 -8.11 5.23
C PRO A 82 -0.35 -8.50 6.64
N TYR A 83 -0.42 -7.55 7.57
CA TYR A 83 -0.89 -7.70 8.95
C TYR A 83 -2.29 -7.10 9.18
N ALA A 84 -3.06 -6.84 8.11
CA ALA A 84 -4.43 -6.36 8.23
C ALA A 84 -5.28 -7.34 9.06
N ARG A 85 -6.05 -6.81 10.01
CA ARG A 85 -6.99 -7.62 10.81
C ARG A 85 -8.37 -7.70 10.18
N ALA A 86 -8.66 -6.81 9.25
CA ALA A 86 -9.87 -6.77 8.44
C ALA A 86 -9.49 -6.28 7.04
N VAL A 87 -10.28 -6.64 6.05
CA VAL A 87 -10.15 -6.17 4.67
C VAL A 87 -11.54 -5.81 4.19
N SER A 88 -11.66 -4.72 3.44
CA SER A 88 -12.93 -4.20 2.94
C SER A 88 -12.88 -3.95 1.44
N GLY A 89 -14.03 -4.11 0.78
CA GLY A 89 -14.20 -3.92 -0.65
C GLY A 89 -14.23 -5.21 -1.45
N LYS A 90 -14.16 -5.06 -2.77
CA LYS A 90 -14.14 -6.17 -3.75
C LYS A 90 -13.07 -5.86 -4.78
N ILE A 91 -12.50 -6.91 -5.37
CA ILE A 91 -11.58 -6.74 -6.50
C ILE A 91 -12.41 -6.62 -7.78
N GLU A 92 -12.17 -5.57 -8.54
CA GLU A 92 -12.62 -5.44 -9.92
C GLU A 92 -11.49 -5.85 -10.84
N TRP A 93 -11.57 -7.07 -11.36
CA TRP A 93 -10.51 -7.63 -12.20
C TRP A 93 -10.36 -6.85 -13.50
N GLY A 94 -9.14 -6.44 -13.79
CA GLY A 94 -8.74 -5.71 -14.98
C GLY A 94 -7.23 -5.45 -14.94
N GLU A 95 -6.67 -4.87 -16.00
CA GLU A 95 -5.22 -4.64 -16.07
C GLU A 95 -4.71 -3.77 -14.91
N SER A 96 -5.53 -2.85 -14.39
CA SER A 96 -5.19 -1.97 -13.27
C SER A 96 -4.72 -2.69 -12.01
N VAL A 97 -5.25 -3.88 -11.71
CA VAL A 97 -4.84 -4.66 -10.53
C VAL A 97 -3.60 -5.54 -10.76
N TYR A 98 -3.11 -5.62 -12.00
CA TYR A 98 -1.88 -6.35 -12.34
C TYR A 98 -0.69 -5.40 -12.47
N GLY A 99 0.47 -5.86 -11.99
CA GLY A 99 1.75 -5.13 -12.11
C GLY A 99 2.26 -4.98 -13.56
N TYR A 100 1.65 -5.68 -14.51
CA TYR A 100 2.02 -5.74 -15.92
C TYR A 100 0.78 -5.66 -16.83
N PRO A 101 0.89 -5.13 -18.06
CA PRO A 101 -0.17 -5.20 -19.06
C PRO A 101 -0.34 -6.62 -19.61
N PHE A 102 -1.55 -6.99 -19.99
CA PHE A 102 -1.82 -8.31 -20.58
C PHE A 102 -1.03 -8.49 -21.88
N GLY A 103 -0.40 -9.66 -22.02
CA GLY A 103 0.51 -9.96 -23.14
C GLY A 103 1.90 -9.31 -23.07
N LYS A 104 2.20 -8.52 -22.02
CA LYS A 104 3.52 -7.89 -21.80
C LYS A 104 4.01 -8.10 -20.35
N PRO A 105 4.36 -9.33 -19.93
CA PRO A 105 4.66 -9.66 -18.52
C PRO A 105 5.89 -8.96 -17.93
N ASP A 106 6.79 -8.47 -18.80
CA ASP A 106 8.01 -7.76 -18.41
C ASP A 106 7.82 -6.24 -18.37
N ALA A 107 6.71 -5.72 -18.90
CA ALA A 107 6.40 -4.30 -18.80
C ALA A 107 5.80 -3.97 -17.43
N ARG A 108 6.12 -2.77 -16.94
CA ARG A 108 5.47 -2.19 -15.78
C ARG A 108 4.13 -1.58 -16.19
N ASN A 109 3.10 -1.83 -15.40
CA ASN A 109 1.80 -1.19 -15.57
C ASN A 109 1.58 -0.12 -14.48
N ASP A 110 1.46 1.14 -14.90
CA ASP A 110 1.29 2.29 -14.00
C ASP A 110 -0.17 2.73 -13.83
N LEU A 111 -1.15 1.96 -14.31
CA LEU A 111 -2.56 2.18 -13.99
C LEU A 111 -2.79 2.07 -12.48
N ASP A 112 -3.53 3.01 -11.90
CA ASP A 112 -3.84 3.00 -10.48
C ASP A 112 -4.81 1.88 -10.12
N SER A 113 -4.46 1.08 -9.12
CA SER A 113 -5.31 -0.03 -8.66
C SER A 113 -6.25 0.36 -7.52
N ALA A 114 -6.04 1.51 -6.86
CA ALA A 114 -6.84 1.92 -5.70
C ALA A 114 -8.37 1.84 -5.92
N PRO A 115 -8.95 2.32 -7.04
CA PRO A 115 -10.40 2.25 -7.25
C PRO A 115 -10.91 0.82 -7.55
N HIS A 116 -10.02 -0.14 -7.80
CA HIS A 116 -10.38 -1.48 -8.28
C HIS A 116 -9.91 -2.62 -7.35
N THR A 117 -9.31 -2.29 -6.20
CA THR A 117 -8.79 -3.28 -5.25
C THR A 117 -9.41 -3.13 -3.86
N MET A 118 -9.13 -4.09 -2.99
CA MET A 118 -9.55 -4.04 -1.59
C MET A 118 -8.65 -3.11 -0.78
N SER A 119 -9.14 -2.69 0.38
CA SER A 119 -8.39 -1.89 1.36
C SER A 119 -8.34 -2.60 2.71
N SER A 120 -7.30 -2.32 3.50
CA SER A 120 -7.14 -2.81 4.88
C SER A 120 -7.94 -1.95 5.86
#